data_AF-S4PUG6-F1
#
_entry.id   AF-S4PUG6-F1
#
_cell.length_a   1.000
_cell.length_b   1.000
_cell.length_c   1.000
_cell.angle_alpha   90.00
_cell.angle_beta   90.00
_cell.angle_gamma   90.00
#
_symmetry.space_group_name_H-M   'P 1'
#
loop_
_entity.id
_entity.type
_entity.pdbx_description
1 polymer ?
#
loop_
_entity_poly.entity_id
_entity_poly.type
_entity_poly.pdbx_seq_one_letter_code
_entity_poly.pdbx_strand_id
1 'polypeptide(L)'
;VIFRYAASGCSFKDLHYTYRVGVSTVSNIIKEVSRCIWNNLSEKFMRLPTSVDEWEQIVSGFNKKANFPHCLGAVDGKHIRLKKPLNSGSLYINYKDFFSIILLAIVDSD
;
A
#
# COMPACT_ATOMS: atom_id res chain seq x y z
N VAL A 1 5.69 -9.31 15.03
CA VAL A 1 4.51 -9.77 14.23
C VAL A 1 4.19 -8.81 13.08
N ILE A 2 3.71 -7.59 13.32
CA ILE A 2 3.25 -6.67 12.25
C ILE A 2 4.33 -6.32 11.21
N PHE A 3 5.53 -5.90 11.62
CA PHE A 3 6.59 -5.52 10.69
C PHE A 3 7.03 -6.69 9.81
N ARG A 4 7.08 -7.90 10.37
CA ARG A 4 7.36 -9.12 9.60
C ARG A 4 6.26 -9.41 8.58
N TYR A 5 5.00 -9.26 8.97
CA TYR A 5 3.86 -9.41 8.05
C TYR A 5 3.94 -8.41 6.89
N ALA A 6 4.10 -7.12 7.20
CA ALA A 6 4.14 -6.04 6.21
C ALA A 6 5.33 -6.17 5.25
N ALA A 7 6.52 -6.51 5.76
CA ALA A 7 7.73 -6.59 4.94
C ALA A 7 7.78 -7.83 4.03
N SER A 8 7.20 -8.95 4.45
CA SER A 8 7.35 -10.24 3.72
C SER A 8 6.07 -10.73 3.03
N GLY A 9 4.90 -10.21 3.40
CA GLY A 9 3.62 -10.73 2.92
C GLY A 9 3.33 -12.18 3.36
N CYS A 10 4.01 -12.67 4.42
CA CYS A 10 3.83 -14.03 4.92
C CYS A 10 2.40 -14.28 5.43
N SER A 11 1.98 -15.55 5.46
CA SER A 11 0.65 -15.89 5.95
C SER A 11 0.55 -15.78 7.47
N PHE A 12 -0.68 -15.68 8.00
CA PHE A 12 -0.90 -15.73 9.45
C PHE A 12 -0.48 -17.07 10.07
N LYS A 13 -0.49 -18.16 9.30
CA LYS A 13 0.01 -19.47 9.74
C LYS A 13 1.53 -19.43 9.94
N ASP A 14 2.26 -18.83 9.02
CA ASP A 14 3.72 -18.69 9.13
C ASP A 14 4.10 -17.90 10.38
N LEU A 15 3.36 -16.80 10.64
CA LEU A 15 3.54 -15.98 11.83
C LEU A 15 3.15 -16.73 13.12
N HIS A 16 2.10 -17.54 13.08
CA HIS A 16 1.72 -18.39 14.21
C HIS A 16 2.86 -19.32 14.61
N TYR A 17 3.46 -20.05 13.65
CA TYR A 17 4.57 -20.94 13.92
C TYR A 17 5.83 -20.17 14.36
N THR A 18 6.13 -19.06 13.70
CA THR A 18 7.34 -18.25 13.99
C THR A 18 7.31 -17.66 15.40
N TYR A 19 6.18 -17.08 15.80
CA TYR A 19 6.05 -16.35 17.06
C TYR A 19 5.38 -17.17 18.16
N ARG A 20 4.93 -18.41 17.87
CA ARG A 20 4.21 -19.31 18.79
C ARG A 20 2.96 -18.68 19.41
N VAL A 21 2.22 -17.92 18.61
CA VAL A 21 1.00 -17.20 19.02
C VAL A 21 -0.17 -17.67 18.16
N GLY A 22 -1.35 -17.90 18.73
CA GLY A 22 -2.54 -18.35 18.00
C GLY A 22 -2.83 -17.52 16.73
N VAL A 23 -3.29 -18.18 15.65
CA VAL A 23 -3.59 -17.52 14.36
C VAL A 23 -4.60 -16.37 14.52
N SER A 24 -5.61 -16.56 15.37
CA SER A 24 -6.60 -15.51 15.69
C SER A 24 -5.95 -14.30 16.35
N THR A 25 -5.08 -14.53 17.33
CA THR A 25 -4.31 -13.48 18.02
C THR A 25 -3.38 -12.75 17.06
N VAL A 26 -2.67 -13.45 16.17
CA VAL A 26 -1.87 -12.83 15.09
C VAL A 26 -2.73 -11.92 14.22
N SER A 27 -3.90 -12.39 13.78
CA SER A 27 -4.82 -11.59 12.97
C SER A 27 -5.29 -10.33 13.70
N ASN A 28 -5.62 -10.44 14.99
CA ASN A 28 -6.06 -9.31 15.81
C ASN A 28 -4.92 -8.29 15.99
N ILE A 29 -3.71 -8.74 16.33
CA ILE A 29 -2.52 -7.88 16.45
C ILE A 29 -2.28 -7.12 15.14
N ILE A 30 -2.34 -7.81 13.99
CA ILE A 30 -2.12 -7.17 12.69
C ILE A 30 -3.19 -6.11 12.43
N LYS A 31 -4.46 -6.41 12.66
CA LYS A 31 -5.57 -5.45 12.44
C LYS A 31 -5.46 -4.24 13.36
N GLU A 32 -5.21 -4.47 14.64
CA GLU A 32 -5.12 -3.43 15.66
C GLU A 32 -3.94 -2.50 15.38
N VAL A 33 -2.74 -3.06 15.21
CA VAL A 33 -1.54 -2.25 15.00
C VAL A 33 -1.60 -1.54 13.64
N SER A 34 -2.11 -2.16 12.58
CA SER A 34 -2.34 -1.46 11.31
C SER A 34 -3.27 -0.25 11.46
N ARG A 35 -4.34 -0.38 12.26
CA ARG A 35 -5.24 0.75 12.55
C ARG A 35 -4.53 1.84 13.35
N CYS A 36 -3.73 1.48 14.35
CA CYS A 36 -2.95 2.44 15.12
C CYS A 36 -1.93 3.17 14.23
N ILE A 37 -1.21 2.46 13.37
CA ILE A 37 -0.28 3.04 12.40
C ILE A 37 -1.02 4.05 11.52
N TRP A 38 -2.14 3.63 10.92
CA TRP A 38 -2.93 4.51 10.07
C TRP A 38 -3.37 5.77 10.82
N ASN A 39 -4.06 5.61 11.95
CA ASN A 39 -4.64 6.72 12.70
C ASN A 39 -3.60 7.73 13.22
N ASN A 40 -2.36 7.31 13.46
CA ASN A 40 -1.32 8.18 14.00
C ASN A 40 -0.36 8.72 12.94
N LEU A 41 -0.19 8.04 11.80
CA LEU A 41 0.84 8.36 10.82
C LEU A 41 0.28 8.80 9.45
N SER A 42 -0.98 8.49 9.13
CA SER A 42 -1.53 8.81 7.79
C SER A 42 -1.51 10.30 7.51
N GLU A 43 -1.87 11.14 8.47
CA GLU A 43 -1.87 12.59 8.28
C GLU A 43 -0.47 13.14 7.99
N LYS A 44 0.56 12.56 8.61
CA LYS A 44 1.94 13.01 8.42
C LYS A 44 2.54 12.53 7.10
N PHE A 45 2.30 11.27 6.73
CA PHE A 45 3.00 10.61 5.62
C PHE A 45 2.17 10.44 4.34
N MET A 46 0.85 10.63 4.42
CA MET A 46 -0.06 10.53 3.26
C MET A 46 -0.71 11.89 2.93
N ARG A 47 -0.15 13.01 3.42
CA ARG A 47 -0.65 14.34 3.09
C ARG A 47 -0.40 14.67 1.63
N LEU A 48 -1.35 15.35 1.00
CA LEU A 48 -1.15 15.93 -0.32
C LEU A 48 -0.44 17.29 -0.18
N PRO A 49 0.32 17.70 -1.21
CA PRO A 49 0.82 19.06 -1.30
C PRO A 49 -0.37 20.05 -1.33
N THR A 50 -0.26 21.12 -0.56
CA THR A 50 -1.34 22.12 -0.38
C THR A 50 -0.95 23.51 -0.88
N SER A 51 0.34 23.74 -1.12
CA SER A 51 0.86 25.03 -1.56
C SER A 51 1.54 24.94 -2.92
N VAL A 52 1.61 26.06 -3.64
CA VAL A 52 2.31 26.17 -4.93
C VAL A 52 3.79 25.81 -4.75
N ASP A 53 4.43 26.31 -3.69
CA ASP A 53 5.84 26.03 -3.39
C ASP A 53 6.12 24.53 -3.23
N GLU A 54 5.23 23.78 -2.56
CA GLU A 54 5.35 22.33 -2.44
C GLU A 54 5.23 21.63 -3.81
N TRP A 55 4.30 22.06 -4.67
CA TRP A 55 4.19 21.53 -6.03
C TRP A 55 5.41 21.85 -6.88
N GLU A 56 5.96 23.06 -6.77
CA GLU A 56 7.19 23.47 -7.47
C GLU A 56 8.40 22.65 -7.02
N GLN A 57 8.48 22.30 -5.73
CA GLN A 57 9.52 21.39 -5.22
C GLN A 57 9.42 20.01 -5.87
N ILE A 58 8.22 19.46 -6.00
CA ILE A 58 8.00 18.16 -6.65
C ILE A 58 8.44 18.21 -8.11
N VAL A 59 8.02 19.23 -8.85
CA VAL A 59 8.40 19.46 -10.26
C VAL A 59 9.92 19.56 -10.41
N SER A 60 10.55 20.37 -9.55
CA SER A 60 12.00 20.55 -9.54
C SER A 60 12.73 19.23 -9.27
N GLY A 61 12.24 18.44 -8.32
CA GLY A 61 12.82 17.13 -7.99
C GLY A 61 12.72 16.13 -9.15
N PHE A 62 11.57 16.03 -9.83
CA PHE A 62 11.43 15.16 -11.00
C PHE A 62 12.29 15.63 -12.17
N ASN A 63 12.37 16.94 -12.42
CA ASN A 63 13.22 17.49 -13.46
C ASN A 63 14.70 17.17 -13.17
N LYS A 64 15.15 17.34 -11.93
CA LYS A 64 16.54 17.08 -11.52
C LYS A 64 16.91 15.59 -11.54
N LYS A 65 16.03 14.72 -11.04
CA LYS A 65 16.33 13.28 -10.85
C LYS A 65 16.02 12.44 -12.08
N ALA A 66 15.01 12.81 -12.86
CA ALA A 66 14.48 12.00 -13.96
C ALA A 66 14.43 12.75 -15.31
N ASN A 67 14.88 14.01 -15.37
CA ASN A 67 14.77 14.87 -16.56
C ASN A 67 13.32 14.93 -17.10
N PHE A 68 12.35 14.95 -16.18
CA PHE A 68 10.93 15.00 -16.51
C PHE A 68 10.35 16.35 -16.03
N PRO A 69 10.40 17.39 -16.87
CA PRO A 69 9.90 18.71 -16.49
C PRO A 69 8.37 18.69 -16.31
N HIS A 70 7.87 19.58 -15.46
CA HIS A 70 6.44 19.72 -15.14
C HIS A 70 5.75 18.46 -14.58
N CYS A 71 6.51 17.49 -14.06
CA CYS A 71 5.94 16.33 -13.37
C CYS A 71 5.42 16.72 -11.98
N LEU A 72 4.15 16.45 -11.71
CA LEU A 72 3.55 16.69 -10.37
C LEU A 72 3.50 15.41 -9.52
N GLY A 73 3.85 14.27 -10.08
CA GLY A 73 3.76 12.98 -9.40
C GLY A 73 3.88 11.81 -10.37
N ALA A 74 4.31 10.68 -9.86
CA ALA A 74 4.31 9.42 -10.58
C ALA A 74 3.19 8.53 -10.03
N VAL A 75 2.39 7.95 -10.93
CA VAL A 75 1.26 7.09 -10.57
C VAL A 75 1.59 5.65 -10.97
N ASP A 76 1.39 4.72 -10.04
CA ASP A 76 1.47 3.28 -10.34
C ASP A 76 0.35 2.50 -9.65
N GLY A 77 -0.01 1.37 -10.26
CA GLY A 77 -1.07 0.48 -9.83
C GLY A 77 -0.57 -0.93 -9.54
N LYS A 78 -0.97 -1.47 -8.39
CA LYS A 78 -0.69 -2.86 -8.01
C LYS A 78 -1.96 -3.68 -7.89
N HIS A 79 -2.03 -4.79 -8.62
CA HIS A 79 -3.05 -5.81 -8.37
C HIS A 79 -2.75 -6.56 -7.07
N ILE A 80 -3.64 -6.42 -6.08
CA ILE A 80 -3.66 -7.21 -4.86
C ILE A 80 -4.53 -8.43 -5.11
N ARG A 81 -3.92 -9.62 -5.06
CA ARG A 81 -4.61 -10.89 -5.30
C ARG A 81 -5.67 -11.15 -4.23
N LEU A 82 -6.84 -11.59 -4.66
CA LEU A 82 -7.97 -11.94 -3.83
C LEU A 82 -8.34 -13.41 -4.01
N LYS A 83 -9.00 -13.97 -3.01
CA LYS A 83 -9.87 -15.14 -3.24
C LYS A 83 -11.13 -14.63 -3.94
N LYS A 84 -11.62 -15.38 -4.94
CA LYS A 84 -12.84 -15.05 -5.68
C LYS A 84 -13.97 -14.70 -4.70
N PRO A 85 -14.49 -13.46 -4.71
CA PRO A 85 -15.61 -13.11 -3.86
C PRO A 85 -16.87 -13.89 -4.28
N LEU A 86 -17.73 -14.20 -3.31
CA LEU A 86 -18.99 -14.90 -3.59
C LEU A 86 -19.84 -14.08 -4.56
N ASN A 87 -20.46 -14.75 -5.54
CA ASN A 87 -21.35 -14.15 -6.53
C ASN A 87 -20.75 -12.99 -7.35
N SER A 88 -19.42 -12.91 -7.47
CA SER A 88 -18.78 -11.79 -8.17
C SER A 88 -18.68 -11.95 -9.69
N GLY A 89 -19.03 -13.10 -10.25
CA GLY A 89 -18.76 -13.42 -11.66
C GLY A 89 -17.29 -13.16 -12.02
N SER A 90 -17.07 -12.36 -13.08
CA SER A 90 -15.78 -11.89 -13.56
C SER A 90 -15.38 -10.50 -13.05
N LEU A 91 -16.14 -9.86 -12.15
CA LEU A 91 -15.93 -8.46 -11.75
C LEU A 91 -14.50 -8.14 -11.25
N TYR A 92 -13.85 -9.11 -10.60
CA TYR A 92 -12.49 -8.94 -10.08
C TYR A 92 -11.43 -9.69 -10.88
N ILE A 93 -11.78 -10.32 -12.02
CA ILE A 93 -10.79 -10.99 -12.85
C ILE A 93 -9.95 -9.95 -13.59
N ASN A 94 -8.63 -10.05 -13.49
CA ASN A 94 -7.73 -9.18 -14.25
C ASN A 94 -7.23 -9.89 -15.52
N TYR A 95 -6.48 -9.15 -16.34
CA TYR A 95 -5.92 -9.66 -17.60
C TYR A 95 -4.86 -10.77 -17.42
N LYS A 96 -4.36 -10.99 -16.19
CA LYS A 96 -3.43 -12.07 -15.82
C LYS A 96 -4.14 -13.29 -15.27
N ASP A 97 -5.45 -13.40 -15.49
CA ASP A 97 -6.29 -14.54 -15.13
C ASP A 97 -6.30 -14.86 -13.63
N PHE A 98 -6.36 -13.83 -12.78
CA PHE A 98 -6.63 -14.01 -11.35
C PHE A 98 -7.52 -12.92 -10.77
N PHE A 99 -8.20 -13.24 -9.66
CA PHE A 99 -9.05 -12.29 -8.94
C PHE A 99 -8.21 -11.28 -8.17
N SER A 100 -8.49 -9.98 -8.33
CA SER A 100 -7.72 -8.92 -7.68
C SER A 100 -8.49 -7.61 -7.54
N ILE A 101 -8.00 -6.75 -6.65
CA ILE A 101 -8.32 -5.32 -6.62
C ILE A 101 -7.07 -4.51 -6.96
N ILE A 102 -7.25 -3.31 -7.49
CA ILE A 102 -6.16 -2.40 -7.81
C ILE A 102 -5.93 -1.50 -6.59
N LEU A 103 -4.69 -1.48 -6.10
CA LEU A 103 -4.17 -0.41 -5.24
C LEU A 103 -3.48 0.60 -6.14
N LEU A 104 -3.96 1.84 -6.15
CA LEU A 104 -3.33 2.95 -6.87
C LEU A 104 -2.56 3.82 -5.87
N ALA A 105 -1.35 4.22 -6.22
CA ALA A 105 -0.55 5.16 -5.45
C ALA A 105 -0.01 6.26 -6.35
N ILE A 106 0.10 7.45 -5.77
CA ILE A 106 0.79 8.60 -6.36
C ILE A 106 1.94 8.94 -5.42
N VAL A 107 3.13 9.10 -5.98
CA VAL A 107 4.33 9.48 -5.24
C VAL A 107 4.91 10.78 -5.81
N ASP A 108 5.55 11.55 -4.94
CA ASP A 108 6.32 12.72 -5.34
C ASP A 108 7.70 12.31 -5.89
N SER A 109 8.60 13.29 -6.01
CA SER A 109 9.94 13.06 -6.57
C SER A 109 10.96 12.58 -5.55
N ASP A 110 10.63 12.43 -4.27
CA ASP A 110 11.56 12.05 -3.19
C ASP A 110 11.52 10.56 -2.80
#